data_AF-A0A1H4C5G6-F1
#
_entry.id   AF-A0A1H4C5G6-F1
#
_cell.length_a   1.000
_cell.length_b   1.000
_cell.length_c   1.000
_cell.angle_alpha   90.00
_cell.angle_beta   90.00
_cell.angle_gamma   90.00
#
_symmetry.space_group_name_H-M   'P 1'
#
loop_
_entity.id
_entity.type
_entity.pdbx_description
1 polymer ?
#
loop_
_entity_poly.entity_id
_entity_poly.type
_entity_poly.pdbx_seq_one_letter_code
_entity_poly.pdbx_strand_id
1 'polypeptide(L)'
;MITIEDILRQAEQEVKTKQGLFLRLCALNYLNALVKKKEYKDVLTYGMIKPKVMYLAMDIAKNNKQDLCEGICYKQNEDCLFVKCYGLQFSFHHVNVKALDEECSQLCDEDAQWEGVRLQPVAEQLYELANEVVEKGIGEVELKGRIMSILE
;
A
#
# COMPACT_ATOMS: atom_id res chain seq x y z
N MET A 1 5.29 -15.89 -14.73
CA MET A 1 5.96 -14.58 -14.69
C MET A 1 4.88 -13.56 -14.38
N ILE A 2 5.04 -12.80 -13.31
CA ILE A 2 4.09 -11.74 -12.92
C ILE A 2 4.28 -10.57 -13.89
N THR A 3 3.22 -10.09 -14.53
CA THR A 3 3.29 -8.94 -15.44
C THR A 3 2.85 -7.64 -14.77
N ILE A 4 3.11 -6.49 -15.39
CA ILE A 4 2.64 -5.18 -14.87
C ILE A 4 1.11 -5.15 -14.84
N GLU A 5 0.46 -5.75 -15.83
CA GLU A 5 -1.00 -5.85 -15.91
C GLU A 5 -1.56 -6.65 -14.73
N ASP A 6 -0.89 -7.73 -14.32
CA ASP A 6 -1.27 -8.48 -13.12
C ASP A 6 -1.19 -7.62 -11.86
N ILE A 7 -0.09 -6.88 -11.69
CA ILE A 7 0.12 -6.01 -10.52
C ILE A 7 -0.91 -4.87 -10.52
N LEU A 8 -1.21 -4.27 -11.68
CA LEU A 8 -2.24 -3.22 -11.83
C LEU A 8 -3.64 -3.75 -11.49
N ARG A 9 -3.98 -4.95 -11.97
CA ARG A 9 -5.24 -5.62 -11.63
C ARG A 9 -5.33 -5.86 -10.12
N GLN A 10 -4.24 -6.32 -9.51
CA GLN A 10 -4.19 -6.53 -8.06
C GLN A 10 -4.34 -5.23 -7.27
N ALA A 11 -3.77 -4.12 -7.77
CA ALA A 11 -3.89 -2.80 -7.17
C ALA A 11 -5.31 -2.19 -7.23
N GLU A 12 -6.22 -2.80 -7.99
CA GLU A 12 -7.63 -2.39 -8.14
C GLU A 12 -8.63 -3.29 -7.43
N GLN A 13 -8.19 -4.47 -6.95
CA GLN A 13 -9.11 -5.42 -6.34
C GLN A 13 -9.80 -4.86 -5.10
N GLU A 14 -11.08 -5.20 -4.95
CA GLU A 14 -11.85 -4.90 -3.75
C GLU A 14 -11.20 -5.57 -2.52
N VAL A 15 -10.99 -4.80 -1.47
CA VAL A 15 -10.41 -5.29 -0.22
C VAL A 15 -11.53 -5.73 0.73
N LYS A 16 -11.51 -7.00 1.15
CA LYS A 16 -12.47 -7.60 2.10
C LYS A 16 -11.82 -8.16 3.37
N THR A 17 -10.51 -8.35 3.35
CA THR A 17 -9.74 -8.95 4.43
C THR A 17 -8.43 -8.20 4.61
N LYS A 18 -7.81 -8.34 5.79
CA LYS A 18 -6.50 -7.74 6.09
C LYS A 18 -5.41 -8.27 5.14
N GLN A 19 -5.45 -9.55 4.77
CA GLN A 19 -4.56 -10.12 3.76
C GLN A 19 -4.77 -9.48 2.38
N GLY A 20 -6.04 -9.27 1.98
CA GLY A 20 -6.36 -8.58 0.73
C GLY A 20 -5.88 -7.13 0.71
N LEU A 21 -5.98 -6.43 1.85
CA LEU A 21 -5.42 -5.08 2.01
C LEU A 21 -3.90 -5.10 1.84
N PHE A 22 -3.23 -6.02 2.53
CA PHE A 22 -1.78 -6.18 2.46
C PHE A 22 -1.30 -6.42 1.03
N LEU A 23 -1.95 -7.34 0.31
CA LEU A 23 -1.63 -7.60 -1.09
C LEU A 23 -1.82 -6.37 -1.99
N ARG A 24 -2.90 -5.62 -1.79
CA ARG A 24 -3.15 -4.39 -2.56
C ARG A 24 -2.13 -3.29 -2.26
N LEU A 25 -1.73 -3.12 -0.99
CA LEU A 25 -0.69 -2.17 -0.58
C LEU A 25 0.68 -2.56 -1.15
N CYS A 26 1.05 -3.84 -1.10
CA CYS A 26 2.27 -4.34 -1.72
C CYS A 26 2.27 -4.14 -3.24
N ALA A 27 1.14 -4.36 -3.92
CA ALA A 27 1.00 -4.11 -5.35
C ALA A 27 1.26 -2.63 -5.69
N LEU A 28 0.62 -1.72 -4.95
CA LEU A 28 0.81 -0.28 -5.13
C LEU A 28 2.25 0.17 -4.84
N ASN A 29 2.87 -0.37 -3.78
CA ASN A 29 4.28 -0.10 -3.47
C ASN A 29 5.21 -0.62 -4.58
N TYR A 30 4.92 -1.81 -5.12
CA TYR A 30 5.73 -2.38 -6.19
C TYR A 30 5.61 -1.55 -7.47
N LEU A 31 4.39 -1.15 -7.88
CA LEU A 31 4.21 -0.23 -9.00
C LEU A 31 4.96 1.10 -8.80
N ASN A 32 4.96 1.63 -7.57
CA ASN A 32 5.67 2.86 -7.21
C ASN A 32 7.21 2.71 -7.25
N ALA A 33 7.73 1.50 -7.05
CA ALA A 33 9.13 1.18 -7.28
C ALA A 33 9.44 1.03 -8.78
N LEU A 34 8.58 0.32 -9.52
CA LEU A 34 8.75 0.03 -10.94
C LEU A 34 8.71 1.29 -11.81
N VAL A 35 7.79 2.22 -11.54
CA VAL A 35 7.63 3.47 -12.32
C VAL A 35 8.90 4.35 -12.34
N LYS A 36 9.82 4.11 -11.40
CA LYS A 36 11.11 4.82 -11.32
C LYS A 36 12.21 4.17 -12.18
N LYS A 37 12.05 2.88 -12.54
CA LYS A 37 13.04 2.16 -13.35
C LYS A 37 12.88 2.54 -14.82
N LYS A 38 14.00 2.56 -15.55
CA LYS A 38 14.03 3.08 -16.93
C LYS A 38 13.24 2.20 -17.89
N GLU A 39 13.30 0.89 -17.70
CA GLU A 39 12.64 -0.10 -18.54
C GLU A 39 11.10 -0.03 -18.51
N TYR A 40 10.51 0.65 -17.50
CA TYR A 40 9.05 0.74 -17.35
C TYR A 40 8.46 2.12 -17.72
N LYS A 41 9.29 3.09 -18.12
CA LYS A 41 8.84 4.48 -18.36
C LYS A 41 7.79 4.62 -19.46
N ASP A 42 7.82 3.74 -20.46
CA ASP A 42 6.92 3.80 -21.61
C ASP A 42 5.59 3.07 -21.37
N VAL A 43 5.51 2.25 -20.31
CA VAL A 43 4.37 1.37 -20.02
C VAL A 43 3.70 1.62 -18.67
N LEU A 44 4.38 2.35 -17.77
CA LEU A 44 3.88 2.64 -16.43
C LEU A 44 4.08 4.12 -16.09
N THR A 45 3.00 4.76 -15.65
CA THR A 45 3.02 6.17 -15.24
C THR A 45 2.38 6.36 -13.86
N TYR A 46 2.72 7.44 -13.16
CA TYR A 46 2.05 7.80 -11.91
C TYR A 46 0.55 8.03 -12.08
N GLY A 47 0.09 8.42 -13.28
CA GLY A 47 -1.33 8.55 -13.60
C GLY A 47 -2.10 7.23 -13.51
N MET A 48 -1.42 6.09 -13.67
CA MET A 48 -2.03 4.76 -13.53
C MET A 48 -2.09 4.30 -12.07
N ILE A 49 -1.19 4.81 -11.21
CA ILE A 49 -0.99 4.37 -9.83
C ILE A 49 -1.75 5.24 -8.85
N LYS A 50 -1.59 6.57 -8.92
CA LYS A 50 -2.12 7.52 -7.92
C LYS A 50 -3.64 7.46 -7.75
N PRO A 51 -4.47 7.32 -8.81
CA PRO A 51 -5.90 7.14 -8.63
C PRO A 51 -6.23 5.88 -7.81
N LYS A 52 -5.49 4.78 -8.00
CA LYS A 52 -5.72 3.52 -7.28
C LYS A 52 -5.40 3.64 -5.79
N VAL A 53 -4.36 4.42 -5.43
CA VAL A 53 -4.04 4.77 -4.04
C VAL A 53 -5.19 5.58 -3.43
N MET A 54 -5.65 6.62 -4.13
CA MET A 54 -6.76 7.46 -3.69
C MET A 54 -8.03 6.62 -3.45
N TYR A 55 -8.39 5.75 -4.41
CA TYR A 55 -9.55 4.87 -4.26
C TYR A 55 -9.42 3.93 -3.08
N LEU A 56 -8.23 3.36 -2.82
CA LEU A 56 -8.01 2.51 -1.65
C LEU A 56 -8.24 3.29 -0.35
N ALA A 57 -7.66 4.48 -0.23
CA ALA A 57 -7.82 5.29 0.97
C ALA A 57 -9.28 5.70 1.21
N MET A 58 -9.99 6.10 0.15
CA MET A 58 -11.43 6.41 0.24
C MET A 58 -12.26 5.17 0.60
N ASP A 59 -11.93 4.00 0.05
CA ASP A 59 -12.61 2.75 0.36
C ASP A 59 -12.42 2.38 1.84
N ILE A 60 -11.21 2.55 2.38
CA ILE A 60 -10.94 2.34 3.81
C ILE A 60 -11.76 3.30 4.67
N ALA A 61 -11.76 4.59 4.33
CA ALA A 61 -12.41 5.61 5.14
C ALA A 61 -13.95 5.54 5.09
N LYS A 62 -14.54 5.37 3.90
CA LYS A 62 -15.99 5.49 3.71
C LYS A 62 -16.76 4.19 3.91
N ASN A 63 -16.13 3.04 3.72
CA ASN A 63 -16.80 1.74 3.76
C ASN A 63 -16.51 0.95 5.05
N ASN A 64 -16.13 1.65 6.13
CA ASN A 64 -15.87 1.09 7.46
C ASN A 64 -14.85 -0.08 7.46
N LYS A 65 -13.74 0.06 6.71
CA LYS A 65 -12.69 -0.97 6.62
C LYS A 65 -11.44 -0.64 7.44
N GLN A 66 -11.58 0.24 8.43
CA GLN A 66 -10.45 0.69 9.27
C GLN A 66 -9.87 -0.45 10.10
N ASP A 67 -10.67 -1.46 10.45
CA ASP A 67 -10.25 -2.68 11.16
C ASP A 67 -9.27 -3.56 10.36
N LEU A 68 -9.22 -3.37 9.04
CA LEU A 68 -8.27 -4.09 8.17
C LEU A 68 -6.87 -3.49 8.24
N CYS A 69 -6.69 -2.28 8.76
CA CYS A 69 -5.40 -1.61 8.87
C CYS A 69 -5.06 -1.30 10.33
N GLU A 70 -3.77 -1.10 10.61
CA GLU A 70 -3.28 -0.69 11.93
C GLU A 70 -3.28 0.85 12.06
N GLY A 71 -3.55 1.56 10.97
CA GLY A 71 -3.65 3.00 10.92
C GLY A 71 -3.69 3.52 9.49
N ILE A 72 -4.37 4.64 9.29
CA ILE A 72 -4.38 5.39 8.04
C ILE A 72 -4.35 6.87 8.38
N CYS A 73 -3.44 7.63 7.75
CA CYS A 73 -3.37 9.06 7.96
C CYS A 73 -2.93 9.75 6.67
N TYR A 74 -3.61 10.84 6.32
CA TYR A 74 -3.13 11.76 5.31
C TYR A 74 -2.51 13.00 5.97
N LYS A 75 -1.20 13.20 5.78
CA LYS A 75 -0.46 14.37 6.27
C LYS A 75 -0.41 15.45 5.18
N GLN A 76 -1.23 16.49 5.33
CA GLN A 76 -1.30 17.59 4.37
C GLN A 76 0.04 18.32 4.18
N ASN A 77 0.76 18.55 5.27
CA ASN A 77 2.07 19.24 5.28
C ASN A 77 3.16 18.45 4.53
N GLU A 78 3.04 17.13 4.48
CA GLU A 78 3.96 16.24 3.77
C GLU A 78 3.44 15.83 2.38
N ASP A 79 2.21 16.21 2.03
CA ASP A 79 1.47 15.73 0.85
C ASP A 79 1.57 14.20 0.71
N CYS A 80 1.33 13.50 1.82
CA CYS A 80 1.63 12.08 1.95
C CYS A 80 0.52 11.31 2.66
N LEU A 81 0.11 10.20 2.06
CA LEU A 81 -0.75 9.20 2.67
C LEU A 81 0.11 8.10 3.31
N PHE A 82 -0.16 7.81 4.58
CA PHE A 82 0.36 6.66 5.31
C PHE A 82 -0.73 5.62 5.55
N VAL A 83 -0.40 4.35 5.32
CA VAL A 83 -1.25 3.21 5.69
C VAL A 83 -0.39 2.16 6.39
N LYS A 84 -0.78 1.73 7.59
CA LYS A 84 -0.10 0.69 8.36
C LYS A 84 -0.79 -0.66 8.21
N CYS A 85 -0.02 -1.70 7.91
CA CYS A 85 -0.54 -3.06 7.79
C CYS A 85 0.57 -4.08 8.10
N TYR A 86 0.31 -5.02 9.01
CA TYR A 86 1.26 -6.06 9.45
C TYR A 86 2.61 -5.50 9.94
N GLY A 87 2.59 -4.34 10.61
CA GLY A 87 3.80 -3.67 11.10
C GLY A 87 4.61 -2.94 10.03
N LEU A 88 4.09 -2.81 8.80
CA LEU A 88 4.68 -1.99 7.75
C LEU A 88 3.90 -0.69 7.56
N GLN A 89 4.62 0.43 7.46
CA GLN A 89 4.06 1.70 7.02
C GLN A 89 4.31 1.92 5.52
N PHE A 90 3.24 1.87 4.73
CA PHE A 90 3.23 2.24 3.32
C PHE A 90 3.04 3.76 3.18
N SER A 91 3.81 4.38 2.29
CA SER A 91 3.74 5.83 2.04
C SER A 91 3.55 6.16 0.57
N PHE A 92 2.60 7.05 0.28
CA PHE A 92 2.27 7.50 -1.07
C PHE A 92 2.18 9.02 -1.13
N HIS A 93 3.08 9.62 -1.88
CA HIS A 93 3.19 11.08 -1.99
C HIS A 93 2.35 11.62 -3.16
N HIS A 94 1.89 12.86 -3.02
CA HIS A 94 1.20 13.61 -4.07
C HIS A 94 -0.06 12.89 -4.58
N VAL A 95 -0.83 12.32 -3.66
CA VAL A 95 -2.15 11.73 -3.92
C VAL A 95 -3.17 12.87 -3.91
N ASN A 96 -4.23 12.78 -4.72
CA ASN A 96 -5.18 13.89 -4.85
C ASN A 96 -5.90 14.20 -3.51
N VAL A 97 -5.46 15.27 -2.86
CA VAL A 97 -5.85 15.71 -1.52
C VAL A 97 -7.33 16.03 -1.39
N LYS A 98 -7.92 16.66 -2.42
CA LYS A 98 -9.30 17.20 -2.34
C LYS A 98 -10.35 16.13 -2.05
N ALA A 99 -10.07 14.88 -2.40
CA ALA A 99 -10.98 13.75 -2.17
C ALA A 99 -10.70 13.00 -0.86
N LEU A 100 -9.52 13.20 -0.27
CA LEU A 100 -9.07 12.50 0.95
C LEU A 100 -9.29 13.32 2.20
N ASP A 101 -9.29 14.65 2.09
CA ASP A 101 -9.07 15.53 3.23
C ASP A 101 -10.11 15.37 4.35
N GLU A 102 -11.40 15.52 4.07
CA GLU A 102 -12.42 15.46 5.13
C GLU A 102 -12.56 14.06 5.77
N GLU A 103 -12.31 13.00 5.00
CA GLU A 103 -12.61 11.62 5.40
C GLU A 103 -11.41 10.93 6.05
N CYS A 104 -10.21 11.19 5.53
CA CYS A 104 -8.97 10.61 6.06
C CYS A 104 -8.36 11.47 7.19
N SER A 105 -8.62 12.78 7.25
CA SER A 105 -8.12 13.62 8.35
C SER A 105 -8.70 13.18 9.70
N GLN A 106 -9.96 12.77 9.74
CA GLN A 106 -10.61 12.26 10.96
C GLN A 106 -10.02 10.94 11.47
N LEU A 107 -9.40 10.17 10.57
CA LEU A 107 -8.76 8.90 10.90
C LEU A 107 -7.27 9.07 11.21
N CYS A 108 -6.71 10.24 10.91
CA CYS A 108 -5.30 10.50 11.07
C CYS A 108 -4.97 10.72 12.55
N ASP A 109 -4.01 9.95 13.05
CA ASP A 109 -3.28 10.27 14.26
C ASP A 109 -2.30 11.43 13.97
N GLU A 110 -2.48 12.57 14.64
CA GLU A 110 -1.63 13.75 14.49
C GLU A 110 -0.15 13.45 14.82
N ASP A 111 0.12 12.45 15.65
CA ASP A 111 1.46 12.02 16.02
C ASP A 111 2.03 10.93 15.10
N ALA A 112 1.27 10.44 14.11
CA ALA A 112 1.78 9.47 13.15
C ALA A 112 2.94 10.08 12.32
N GLN A 113 4.15 9.57 12.53
CA GLN A 113 5.34 9.94 11.78
C GLN A 113 5.78 8.82 10.84
N TRP A 114 6.63 9.15 9.87
CA TRP A 114 7.30 8.15 9.04
C TRP A 114 8.29 7.34 9.88
N GLU A 115 8.18 6.01 9.84
CA GLU A 115 8.97 5.06 10.63
C GLU A 115 10.41 4.84 10.12
N GLY A 116 10.84 5.59 9.09
CA GLY A 116 12.22 5.52 8.60
C GLY A 116 12.53 4.36 7.66
N VAL A 117 11.60 3.41 7.48
CA VAL A 117 11.80 2.24 6.62
C VAL A 117 11.37 2.55 5.19
N ARG A 118 12.25 2.28 4.21
CA ARG A 118 11.95 2.40 2.77
C ARG A 118 11.60 1.04 2.20
N LEU A 119 10.34 0.86 1.77
CA LEU A 119 9.84 -0.41 1.23
C LEU A 119 10.07 -0.60 -0.27
N GLN A 120 10.48 0.44 -1.01
CA GLN A 120 10.71 0.36 -2.47
C GLN A 120 11.83 -0.62 -2.87
N PRO A 121 12.97 -0.71 -2.16
CA PRO A 121 14.04 -1.65 -2.50
C PRO A 121 13.62 -3.12 -2.42
N VAL A 122 12.67 -3.45 -1.54
CA VAL A 122 12.19 -4.81 -1.27
C VAL A 122 10.76 -5.04 -1.80
N ALA A 123 10.26 -4.15 -2.66
CA ALA A 123 8.85 -4.12 -3.04
C ALA A 123 8.39 -5.38 -3.79
N GLU A 124 9.28 -5.98 -4.58
CA GLU A 124 9.02 -7.24 -5.28
C GLU A 124 8.84 -8.40 -4.29
N GLN A 125 9.79 -8.58 -3.36
CA GLN A 125 9.75 -9.62 -2.34
C GLN A 125 8.51 -9.51 -1.45
N LEU A 126 8.14 -8.28 -1.06
CA LEU A 126 6.92 -8.02 -0.29
C LEU A 126 5.65 -8.35 -1.09
N TYR A 127 5.65 -8.11 -2.41
CA TYR A 127 4.53 -8.46 -3.27
C TYR A 127 4.39 -9.97 -3.47
N GLU A 128 5.49 -10.69 -3.68
CA GLU A 128 5.50 -12.15 -3.74
C GLU A 128 5.01 -12.78 -2.44
N LEU A 129 5.51 -12.30 -1.29
CA LEU A 129 5.06 -12.73 0.03
C LEU A 129 3.57 -12.49 0.21
N ALA A 130 3.05 -11.32 -0.19
CA ALA A 130 1.63 -11.02 -0.05
C ALA A 130 0.74 -11.91 -0.91
N ASN A 131 1.17 -12.29 -2.13
CA ASN A 131 0.46 -13.27 -2.94
C ASN A 131 0.40 -14.62 -2.22
N GLU A 132 1.54 -15.08 -1.69
CA GLU A 132 1.62 -16.34 -0.97
C GLU A 132 0.71 -16.35 0.27
N VAL A 133 0.62 -15.24 1.00
CA VAL A 133 -0.29 -15.10 2.15
C VAL A 133 -1.74 -15.33 1.74
N VAL A 134 -2.17 -14.76 0.61
CA VAL A 134 -3.54 -14.90 0.11
C VAL A 134 -3.80 -16.30 -0.44
N GLU A 135 -2.83 -16.89 -1.14
CA GLU A 135 -2.98 -18.22 -1.75
C GLU A 135 -2.93 -19.36 -0.73
N LYS A 136 -2.02 -19.28 0.25
CA LYS A 136 -1.72 -20.37 1.19
C LYS A 136 -2.29 -20.14 2.58
N GLY A 137 -2.81 -18.95 2.88
CA GLY A 137 -3.37 -18.63 4.19
C GLY A 137 -2.33 -18.56 5.31
N ILE A 138 -1.18 -17.92 5.04
CA ILE A 138 -0.11 -17.75 6.04
C ILE A 138 -0.64 -16.98 7.25
N GLY A 139 -0.39 -17.50 8.45
CA GLY A 139 -0.79 -16.88 9.71
C GLY A 139 0.00 -15.61 10.03
N GLU A 140 -0.59 -14.71 10.80
CA GLU A 140 -0.01 -13.38 11.08
C GLU A 140 1.38 -13.44 11.75
N VAL A 141 1.60 -14.38 12.67
CA VAL A 141 2.89 -14.54 13.36
C VAL A 141 4.00 -14.91 12.38
N GLU A 142 3.73 -15.88 11.50
CA GLU A 142 4.69 -16.32 10.48
C GLU A 142 4.93 -15.19 9.46
N LEU A 143 3.87 -14.53 9.00
CA LEU A 143 3.97 -13.39 8.09
C LEU A 143 4.89 -12.29 8.64
N LYS A 144 4.67 -11.87 9.90
CA LYS A 144 5.51 -10.86 10.54
C LYS A 144 6.98 -11.29 10.64
N GLY A 145 7.25 -12.56 10.96
CA GLY A 145 8.61 -13.10 10.96
C GLY A 145 9.27 -13.03 9.58
N ARG A 146 8.55 -13.36 8.51
CA ARG A 146 9.04 -13.28 7.13
C ARG A 146 9.25 -11.84 6.65
N ILE A 147 8.36 -10.91 7.06
CA ILE A 147 8.54 -9.48 6.78
C ILE A 147 9.85 -8.98 7.41
N MET A 148 10.11 -9.31 8.68
CA MET A 148 11.37 -8.89 9.32
C MET A 148 12.59 -9.42 8.57
N SER A 149 12.58 -10.69 8.16
CA SER A 149 13.66 -11.27 7.36
C SER A 149 13.87 -10.61 5.99
N ILE A 150 12.86 -9.96 5.41
CA ILE A 150 12.99 -9.20 4.16
C ILE A 150 13.61 -7.82 4.40
N LEU A 151 13.41 -7.25 5.59
CA LEU A 151 13.88 -5.89 5.93
C LEU A 151 15.31 -5.84 6.48
N GLU A 152 15.91 -6.98 6.85
CA GLU A 152 17.31 -7.14 7.27
C GLU A 152 18.29 -7.04 6.08
#